data_AF-A0A243RJ16-F1
#
_entry.id   AF-A0A243RJ16-F1
#
_cell.length_a   1.000
_cell.length_b   1.000
_cell.length_c   1.000
_cell.angle_alpha   90.00
_cell.angle_beta   90.00
_cell.angle_gamma   90.00
#
_symmetry.space_group_name_H-M   'P 1'
#
loop_
_entity.id
_entity.type
_entity.pdbx_description
1 polymer ?
#
loop_
_entity_poly.entity_id
_entity_poly.type
_entity_poly.pdbx_seq_one_letter_code
_entity_poly.pdbx_strand_id
1 'polypeptide(L)'
;MSDLIPHLRDLCFSQCGFEVPPGFAQAYVKLHDNDWLRSQDHWEQTVLRVLKSRSVEPRAEGSRAMRQAVAIGSGFLHHSPLRERCPLCRIEQR
;
A
#
# COMPACT_ATOMS: atom_id res chain seq x y z
N MET A 1 -7.16 7.20 18.43
CA MET A 1 -6.37 7.92 17.40
C MET A 1 -6.43 7.08 16.14
N SER A 2 -7.15 7.55 15.13
CA SER A 2 -7.15 6.89 13.82
C SER A 2 -5.79 7.17 13.19
N ASP A 3 -4.88 6.19 13.22
CA ASP A 3 -3.64 6.31 12.48
C ASP A 3 -4.04 6.41 11.00
N LEU A 4 -3.81 7.59 10.41
CA LEU A 4 -4.10 7.85 9.01
C LEU A 4 -3.16 6.95 8.18
N ILE A 5 -3.72 6.32 7.15
CA ILE A 5 -2.93 5.55 6.20
C ILE A 5 -1.92 6.50 5.55
N PRO A 6 -0.63 6.15 5.49
CA PRO A 6 0.38 7.06 4.96
C PRO A 6 0.11 7.39 3.49
N HIS A 7 0.36 8.64 3.12
CA HIS A 7 0.30 9.05 1.73
C HIS A 7 1.41 8.36 0.93
N LEU A 8 1.07 7.92 -0.28
CA LEU A 8 1.99 7.22 -1.16
C LEU A 8 3.21 8.06 -1.51
N ARG A 9 3.05 9.39 -1.57
CA ARG A 9 4.15 10.34 -1.79
C ARG A 9 5.17 10.30 -0.66
N ASP A 10 4.74 10.10 0.58
CA ASP A 10 5.62 10.06 1.73
C ASP A 10 6.47 8.78 1.71
N LEU A 11 5.92 7.69 1.17
CA LEU A 11 6.63 6.41 0.98
C LEU A 11 7.75 6.48 -0.06
N CYS A 12 7.89 7.59 -0.81
CA CYS A 12 9.06 7.83 -1.66
C CYS A 12 10.33 8.12 -0.86
N PHE A 13 10.21 8.60 0.38
CA PHE A 13 11.36 8.97 1.20
C PHE A 13 11.89 7.76 1.97
N SER A 14 13.22 7.62 1.99
CA SER A 14 13.91 6.58 2.76
C SER A 14 13.63 6.66 4.28
N GLN A 15 13.19 7.82 4.77
CA GLN A 15 12.85 8.07 6.17
C GLN A 15 11.33 8.17 6.42
N CYS A 16 10.51 7.51 5.61
CA CYS A 16 9.04 7.58 5.72
C CYS A 16 8.44 6.93 6.99
N GLY A 17 9.26 6.27 7.83
CA GLY A 17 8.80 5.62 9.06
C GLY A 17 8.14 4.25 8.85
N PHE A 18 8.14 3.73 7.62
CA PHE A 18 7.61 2.43 7.25
C PHE A 18 8.65 1.58 6.53
N GLU A 19 8.56 0.26 6.69
CA GLU A 19 9.36 -0.68 5.91
C GLU A 19 8.66 -0.89 4.56
N VAL A 20 9.22 -0.29 3.51
CA VAL A 20 8.70 -0.38 2.14
C VAL A 20 9.83 -0.76 1.17
N PRO A 21 9.56 -1.55 0.13
CA PRO A 21 10.56 -1.87 -0.87
C PRO A 21 11.10 -0.61 -1.57
N PRO A 22 12.41 -0.53 -1.87
CA PRO A 22 12.99 0.61 -2.58
C PRO A 22 12.26 0.87 -3.92
N GLY A 23 11.90 2.13 -4.15
CA GLY A 23 11.21 2.55 -5.38
C GLY A 23 9.75 2.08 -5.49
N PHE A 24 9.17 1.47 -4.45
CA PHE A 24 7.79 0.98 -4.46
C PHE A 24 6.79 2.05 -4.91
N ALA A 25 6.76 3.21 -4.24
CA ALA A 25 5.76 4.25 -4.53
C ALA A 25 5.82 4.73 -5.99
N GLN A 26 7.03 4.93 -6.52
CA GLN A 26 7.23 5.36 -7.91
C GLN A 26 6.80 4.28 -8.90
N ALA A 27 7.16 3.02 -8.65
CA ALA A 27 6.76 1.90 -9.50
C ALA A 27 5.24 1.70 -9.47
N TYR A 28 4.63 1.83 -8.30
CA TYR A 28 3.19 1.69 -8.11
C TYR A 28 2.40 2.79 -8.80
N VAL A 29 2.89 4.03 -8.79
CA VAL A 29 2.27 5.15 -9.53
C VAL A 29 2.40 4.96 -11.04
N LYS A 30 3.55 4.46 -11.51
CA LYS A 30 3.73 4.12 -12.94
C LYS A 30 2.75 3.05 -13.41
N LEU A 31 2.37 2.10 -12.53
CA LEU A 31 1.34 1.09 -12.81
C LEU A 31 -0.06 1.69 -13.04
N HIS A 32 -0.28 2.94 -12.63
CA HIS A 32 -1.52 3.68 -12.79
C HIS A 32 -1.34 4.86 -13.77
N ASP A 33 -0.47 4.72 -14.77
CA ASP A 33 -0.22 5.77 -15.79
C ASP A 33 0.21 7.12 -15.21
N ASN A 34 0.87 7.10 -14.05
CA ASN A 34 1.25 8.27 -13.25
C ASN A 34 0.08 9.04 -12.60
N ASP A 35 -1.11 8.44 -12.54
CA ASP A 35 -2.24 8.97 -11.78
C ASP A 35 -2.01 8.76 -10.27
N TRP A 36 -1.47 9.79 -9.63
CA TRP A 36 -1.22 9.81 -8.19
C TRP A 36 -2.50 9.72 -7.35
N LEU A 37 -3.61 10.27 -7.83
CA LEU A 37 -4.85 10.29 -7.07
C LEU A 37 -5.45 8.88 -7.03
N ARG A 38 -5.55 8.24 -8.20
CA ARG A 38 -6.01 6.85 -8.29
C ARG A 38 -5.06 5.88 -7.58
N SER A 39 -3.76 6.10 -7.70
CA SER A 39 -2.76 5.30 -6.97
C SER A 39 -2.94 5.40 -5.46
N GLN A 40 -3.21 6.61 -4.94
CA GLN A 40 -3.45 6.84 -3.52
C GLN A 40 -4.71 6.11 -3.05
N ASP A 41 -5.82 6.23 -3.77
CA ASP A 41 -7.07 5.54 -3.43
C ASP A 41 -6.87 4.01 -3.37
N HIS A 42 -6.23 3.46 -4.40
CA HIS A 42 -5.94 2.03 -4.47
C HIS A 42 -4.99 1.55 -3.37
N TRP A 43 -4.04 2.40 -2.98
CA TRP A 43 -3.18 2.14 -1.86
C TRP A 43 -3.93 2.08 -0.53
N GLU A 44 -4.79 3.07 -0.26
CA GLU A 44 -5.63 3.10 0.94
C GLU A 44 -6.51 1.86 1.05
N GLN A 45 -7.17 1.49 -0.05
CA GLN A 45 -7.97 0.26 -0.11
C GLN A 45 -7.12 -0.98 0.18
N THR A 46 -5.89 -1.05 -0.33
CA THR A 46 -4.98 -2.17 -0.08
C THR A 46 -4.61 -2.26 1.40
N VAL A 47 -4.18 -1.14 1.99
CA VAL A 47 -3.81 -1.09 3.42
C VAL A 47 -5.01 -1.44 4.30
N LEU A 48 -6.21 -0.94 3.99
CA LEU A 48 -7.44 -1.30 4.71
C LEU A 48 -7.76 -2.80 4.61
N ARG A 49 -7.58 -3.41 3.44
CA ARG A 49 -7.78 -4.86 3.26
C ARG A 49 -6.77 -5.67 4.07
N VAL A 50 -5.51 -5.24 4.10
CA VAL A 50 -4.46 -5.89 4.88
C VAL A 50 -4.74 -5.76 6.38
N LEU A 51 -5.12 -4.56 6.85
CA LEU A 51 -5.52 -4.31 8.26
C LEU A 51 -6.68 -5.21 8.70
N LYS A 52 -7.62 -5.50 7.80
CA LYS A 52 -8.76 -6.40 8.07
C LYS A 52 -8.43 -7.88 7.88
N SER A 53 -7.25 -8.20 7.36
CA SER A 53 -6.82 -9.57 7.09
C SER A 53 -6.17 -10.21 8.32
N ARG A 54 -6.07 -11.54 8.31
CA ARG A 54 -5.31 -12.30 9.33
C ARG A 54 -3.79 -12.10 9.24
N SER A 55 -3.32 -11.34 8.25
CA SER A 55 -1.89 -11.09 8.01
C SER A 55 -1.32 -10.06 8.98
N VAL A 56 -2.15 -9.19 9.54
CA VAL A 56 -1.78 -8.31 10.66
C VAL A 56 -2.01 -9.08 11.95
N GLU A 57 -1.06 -8.98 12.89
CA GLU A 57 -1.19 -9.67 14.17
C GLU A 57 -2.51 -9.28 14.86
N PRO A 58 -3.34 -10.24 15.30
CA PRO A 58 -4.66 -9.95 15.87
C PRO A 58 -4.66 -9.05 17.13
N ARG A 59 -3.49 -8.89 17.76
CA ARG A 59 -3.26 -8.04 18.95
C ARG A 59 -2.41 -6.82 18.65
N ALA A 60 -2.02 -6.59 17.39
CA ALA A 60 -1.37 -5.34 17.03
C ALA A 60 -2.42 -4.24 17.01
N GLU A 61 -2.18 -3.18 17.77
CA GLU A 61 -3.06 -2.01 17.83
C GLU A 61 -2.34 -0.77 17.27
N GLY A 62 -3.15 0.17 16.77
CA GLY A 62 -2.69 1.48 16.27
C GLY A 62 -1.47 1.39 15.35
N SER A 63 -0.42 2.14 15.71
CA SER A 63 0.76 2.32 14.86
C SER A 63 1.48 1.01 14.51
N ARG A 64 1.40 -0.03 15.35
CA ARG A 64 2.01 -1.33 15.05
C ARG A 64 1.24 -2.06 13.95
N ALA A 65 -0.09 -2.06 14.03
CA ALA A 65 -0.95 -2.64 12.98
C ALA A 65 -0.75 -1.92 11.65
N MET A 66 -0.66 -0.57 11.69
CA MET A 66 -0.40 0.22 10.49
C MET A 66 0.96 -0.10 9.86
N ARG A 67 2.04 -0.15 10.66
CA ARG A 67 3.38 -0.52 10.15
C ARG A 67 3.38 -1.90 9.49
N GLN A 68 2.75 -2.88 10.12
CA GLN A 68 2.60 -4.22 9.54
C GLN A 68 1.80 -4.18 8.23
N ALA A 69 0.68 -3.47 8.20
CA ALA A 69 -0.16 -3.40 7.03
C ALA A 69 0.54 -2.73 5.83
N VAL A 70 1.30 -1.65 6.09
CA VAL A 70 2.08 -0.96 5.06
C VAL A 70 3.21 -1.84 4.53
N ALA A 71 3.93 -2.53 5.41
CA ALA A 71 5.00 -3.44 5.00
C ALA A 71 4.48 -4.62 4.18
N ILE A 72 3.41 -5.27 4.65
CA ILE A 72 2.77 -6.39 3.95
C ILE A 72 2.17 -5.93 2.62
N GLY A 73 1.44 -4.81 2.60
CA GLY A 73 0.77 -4.30 1.41
C GLY A 73 1.77 -3.88 0.33
N SER A 74 2.79 -3.11 0.69
CA SER A 74 3.84 -2.68 -0.24
C SER A 74 4.68 -3.86 -0.72
N GLY A 75 5.03 -4.79 0.17
CA GLY A 75 5.75 -6.02 -0.17
C GLY A 75 4.95 -6.90 -1.13
N PHE A 76 3.67 -7.12 -0.87
CA PHE A 76 2.80 -7.90 -1.75
C PHE A 76 2.69 -7.26 -3.14
N LEU A 77 2.42 -5.96 -3.21
CA LEU A 77 2.28 -5.25 -4.48
C LEU A 77 3.60 -5.14 -5.25
N HIS A 78 4.73 -5.07 -4.56
CA HIS A 78 6.06 -5.00 -5.19
C HIS A 78 6.51 -6.34 -5.79
N HIS A 79 6.21 -7.46 -5.12
CA HIS A 79 6.68 -8.80 -5.51
C HIS A 79 5.67 -9.63 -6.29
N SER A 80 4.38 -9.24 -6.29
CA SER A 80 3.37 -9.96 -7.05
C SER A 80 3.69 -9.89 -8.55
N PRO A 81 3.50 -10.98 -9.34
CA PRO A 81 3.70 -11.00 -10.79
C PRO A 81 2.84 -9.99 -11.58
N LEU A 82 2.03 -9.19 -10.88
CA LEU A 82 1.21 -8.08 -11.34
C LEU A 82 1.99 -6.80 -11.73
N ARG A 83 3.26 -6.91 -12.16
CA ARG A 83 3.96 -5.76 -12.79
C ARG A 83 3.20 -5.17 -14.00
N GLU A 84 2.15 -5.84 -14.48
CA GLU A 84 1.32 -5.37 -15.58
C GLU A 84 0.06 -4.58 -15.16
N ARG A 85 -0.66 -4.93 -14.07
CA ARG A 85 -1.88 -4.19 -13.63
C ARG A 85 -2.19 -4.34 -12.14
N CYS A 86 -2.58 -3.25 -11.49
CA CYS A 86 -3.10 -3.24 -10.12
C CYS A 86 -4.41 -4.07 -10.02
N PRO A 87 -4.61 -4.91 -8.96
CA PRO A 87 -5.84 -5.69 -8.77
C PRO A 87 -7.10 -4.84 -8.72
N LEU A 88 -7.01 -3.63 -8.17
CA LEU A 88 -8.14 -2.73 -8.01
C LEU A 88 -8.57 -2.12 -9.35
N CYS A 89 -7.60 -1.75 -10.21
CA CYS A 89 -7.87 -1.32 -11.58
C CYS A 89 -8.67 -2.37 -12.39
N ARG A 90 -8.50 -3.67 -12.11
CA ARG A 90 -9.26 -4.74 -12.80
C ARG A 90 -10.72 -4.83 -12.32
N ILE A 91 -10.98 -4.50 -11.06
CA ILE A 91 -12.33 -4.57 -10.48
C ILE A 91 -13.19 -3.40 -10.99
N GLU A 92 -12.58 -2.21 -11.16
CA GLU A 92 -13.28 -1.01 -11.65
C GLU A 92 -13.65 -1.04 -13.14
N GLN A 93 -13.10 -1.97 -13.93
CA GLN A 93 -13.42 -2.12 -15.36
C GLN A 93 -14.59 -3.08 -15.63
N ARG A 94 -15.34 -3.47 -14.60
CA ARG A 94 -16.50 -4.37 -14.71
C ARG A 94 -17.82 -3.66 -14.47
#